data_AF-A0A924GBF4-F1
#
_entry.id   AF-A0A924GBF4-F1
#
_cell.length_a   1.000
_cell.length_b   1.000
_cell.length_c   1.000
_cell.angle_alpha   90.00
_cell.angle_beta   90.00
_cell.angle_gamma   90.00
#
_symmetry.space_group_name_H-M   'P 1'
#
loop_
_entity.id
_entity.type
_entity.pdbx_description
1 polymer ?
#
loop_
_entity_poly.entity_id
_entity_poly.type
_entity_poly.pdbx_seq_one_letter_code
_entity_poly.pdbx_strand_id
1 'polypeptide(L)'
;MSIDRGVVDTLSGHPSRAVLLQNYGAFTIGRTPCNTVKAAVVVEDAPHSPARAGGQTIAIAQDAIDALFDRYQNNYGQDPQGAMS
;
A
#
# COMPACT_ATOMS: atom_id res chain seq x y z
N MET A 1 22.58 9.38 -5.86
CA MET A 1 21.34 9.09 -6.62
C MET A 1 20.24 9.93 -5.98
N SER A 2 19.45 10.69 -6.75
CA SER A 2 18.34 11.46 -6.14
C SER A 2 17.29 10.50 -5.59
N ILE A 3 16.65 10.88 -4.50
CA ILE A 3 15.51 10.15 -3.92
C ILE A 3 14.42 9.96 -4.97
N ASP A 4 14.17 10.97 -5.81
CA ASP A 4 13.14 10.92 -6.86
C ASP A 4 13.38 9.79 -7.86
N ARG A 5 14.63 9.56 -8.26
CA ARG A 5 14.94 8.50 -9.22
C ARG A 5 14.84 7.12 -8.59
N GLY A 6 15.25 6.97 -7.33
CA GLY A 6 15.09 5.72 -6.59
C GLY A 6 13.61 5.34 -6.40
N VAL A 7 12.75 6.32 -6.13
CA VAL A 7 11.30 6.10 -6.01
C VAL A 7 10.70 5.68 -7.35
N VAL A 8 11.02 6.39 -8.45
CA VAL A 8 10.51 6.06 -9.79
C VAL A 8 10.99 4.68 -10.24
N ASP A 9 12.27 4.36 -10.08
CA ASP A 9 12.83 3.06 -10.47
C ASP A 9 12.17 1.92 -9.69
N THR A 10 11.80 2.13 -8.42
CA THR A 10 11.16 1.11 -7.58
C THR A 10 9.67 0.91 -7.91
N LEU A 11 8.96 1.99 -8.25
CA LEU A 11 7.51 1.93 -8.54
C LEU A 11 7.20 1.61 -10.00
N SER A 12 8.16 1.79 -10.91
CA SER A 12 7.95 1.51 -12.33
C SER A 12 7.68 0.02 -12.56
N GLY A 13 6.47 -0.28 -13.03
CA GLY A 13 6.02 -1.66 -13.29
C GLY A 13 5.61 -2.45 -12.05
N HIS A 14 5.59 -1.84 -10.86
CA HIS A 14 5.15 -2.49 -9.63
C HIS A 14 3.69 -2.09 -9.30
N PRO A 15 2.83 -3.02 -8.83
CA PRO A 15 1.45 -2.69 -8.46
C PRO A 15 1.33 -1.82 -7.20
N SER A 16 2.37 -1.81 -6.36
CA SER A 16 2.41 -0.99 -5.14
C SER A 16 2.46 0.50 -5.44
N ARG A 17 1.83 1.28 -4.56
CA ARG A 17 1.84 2.75 -4.59
C ARG A 17 2.71 3.37 -3.49
N ALA A 18 3.58 2.57 -2.89
CA ALA A 18 4.41 2.95 -1.77
C ALA A 18 5.80 2.35 -1.88
N VAL A 19 6.81 3.13 -1.45
CA VAL A 19 8.20 2.70 -1.30
C VAL A 19 8.61 2.94 0.15
N LEU A 20 9.23 1.95 0.77
CA LEU A 20 9.89 2.13 2.07
C LEU A 20 11.32 2.62 1.83
N LEU A 21 11.59 3.86 2.21
CA LEU A 21 12.91 4.45 2.13
C LEU A 21 13.67 4.17 3.43
N GLN A 22 14.83 3.52 3.31
CA GLN A 22 15.67 3.18 4.46
C GLN A 22 16.03 4.44 5.25
N ASN A 23 15.70 4.46 6.55
CA ASN A 23 15.91 5.58 7.48
C ASN A 23 15.07 6.86 7.20
N TYR A 24 14.09 6.82 6.30
CA TYR A 24 13.20 7.96 6.00
C TYR A 24 11.71 7.64 6.16
N GLY A 25 11.33 6.36 6.12
CA GLY A 25 9.95 5.92 6.26
C GLY A 25 9.26 5.70 4.92
N ALA A 26 7.93 5.67 4.92
CA ALA A 26 7.14 5.41 3.72
C ALA A 26 7.03 6.66 2.81
N PHE A 27 7.23 6.45 1.52
CA PHE A 27 6.90 7.41 0.47
C PHE A 27 5.76 6.85 -0.38
N THR A 28 4.66 7.59 -0.55
CA THR A 28 3.47 7.10 -1.26
C THR A 28 3.05 8.01 -2.41
N ILE A 29 2.46 7.43 -3.44
CA ILE A 29 1.93 8.14 -4.62
C ILE A 29 0.48 7.77 -4.89
N GLY A 30 -0.29 8.70 -5.46
CA GLY A 30 -1.71 8.49 -5.74
C GLY A 30 -2.22 9.43 -6.82
N ARG A 31 -3.28 9.02 -7.51
CA ARG A 31 -3.95 9.87 -8.53
C ARG A 31 -4.65 11.08 -7.90
N THR A 32 -4.99 10.99 -6.62
CA THR A 32 -5.61 12.06 -5.83
C THR A 32 -4.94 12.13 -4.45
N PRO A 33 -4.99 13.28 -3.76
CA PRO A 33 -4.45 13.40 -2.40
C PRO A 33 -5.03 12.37 -1.43
N CYS A 34 -6.34 12.11 -1.52
CA CYS A 34 -7.01 11.10 -0.69
C CYS A 34 -6.44 9.69 -0.92
N ASN A 35 -6.19 9.31 -2.18
CA ASN A 35 -5.61 8.00 -2.51
C ASN A 35 -4.19 7.85 -2.00
N THR A 36 -3.40 8.94 -2.04
CA THR A 36 -2.04 8.96 -1.48
C THR A 36 -2.07 8.75 0.04
N VAL A 37 -2.94 9.47 0.76
CA VAL A 37 -3.07 9.33 2.22
C VAL A 37 -3.57 7.94 2.62
N LYS A 38 -4.53 7.38 1.88
CA LYS A 38 -5.00 6.01 2.07
C LYS A 38 -3.85 5.01 2.00
N ALA A 39 -3.01 5.11 0.97
CA ALA A 39 -1.84 4.24 0.82
C ALA A 39 -0.83 4.43 1.96
N ALA A 40 -0.58 5.68 2.39
CA ALA A 40 0.34 5.96 3.50
C ALA A 40 -0.15 5.32 4.81
N VAL A 41 -1.41 5.51 5.16
CA VAL A 41 -2.01 4.95 6.39
C VAL A 41 -1.93 3.43 6.39
N VAL A 42 -2.22 2.76 5.27
CA VAL A 42 -2.12 1.30 5.17
C VAL A 42 -0.69 0.81 5.38
N VAL A 43 0.31 1.54 4.87
CA VAL A 43 1.73 1.17 5.05
C VAL A 43 2.19 1.35 6.49
N GLU A 44 1.74 2.41 7.17
CA GLU A 44 2.08 2.67 8.58
C GLU A 44 1.38 1.69 9.54
N ASP A 45 0.15 1.28 9.24
CA ASP A 45 -0.62 0.33 10.05
C ASP A 45 -0.21 -1.13 9.79
N ALA A 46 0.51 -1.41 8.71
CA ALA A 46 0.97 -2.74 8.39
C ALA A 46 1.92 -3.27 9.48
N PRO A 47 1.66 -4.49 10.03
CA PRO A 47 2.55 -5.06 11.04
C PRO A 47 3.94 -5.26 10.45
N HIS A 48 4.97 -4.99 11.26
CA HIS A 48 6.35 -5.24 10.86
C HIS A 48 6.53 -6.70 10.43
N SER A 49 7.20 -6.91 9.29
CA SER A 49 7.42 -8.26 8.76
C SER A 49 8.20 -9.11 9.78
N PRO A 50 7.69 -10.30 10.16
CA PRO A 50 8.37 -11.19 11.10
C PRO A 50 9.66 -11.80 10.53
N ALA A 51 9.90 -11.67 9.21
CA ALA A 51 11.10 -12.17 8.54
C ALA A 51 12.40 -11.64 9.18
N ARG A 52 12.39 -10.39 9.68
CA ARG A 52 13.54 -9.80 10.37
C ARG A 52 13.75 -10.32 11.79
N ALA A 53 12.72 -10.91 12.41
CA ALA A 53 12.75 -11.45 13.77
C ALA A 53 13.04 -12.97 13.80
N GLY A 54 13.41 -13.58 12.66
CA GLY A 54 13.71 -15.01 12.56
C GLY A 54 12.49 -15.94 12.52
N GLY A 55 11.28 -15.38 12.38
CA GLY A 55 10.05 -16.15 12.22
C GLY A 55 9.81 -16.59 10.77
N GLN A 56 9.19 -17.76 10.59
CA GLN A 56 8.72 -18.20 9.28
C GLN A 56 7.62 -17.25 8.79
N THR A 57 7.83 -16.63 7.63
CA THR A 57 6.82 -15.78 7.00
C THR A 57 5.89 -16.66 6.17
N ILE A 58 4.62 -16.75 6.58
CA ILE A 58 3.59 -17.39 5.77
C ILE A 58 3.20 -16.38 4.69
N ALA A 59 3.57 -16.67 3.45
CA ALA A 59 3.18 -15.84 2.33
C ALA A 59 1.66 -15.91 2.12
N ILE A 60 1.03 -14.75 1.93
CA ILE A 60 -0.34 -14.67 1.46
C ILE A 60 -0.34 -15.08 -0.01
N ALA A 61 -1.30 -15.91 -0.42
CA ALA A 61 -1.42 -16.34 -1.81
C ALA A 61 -1.66 -15.12 -2.73
N GLN A 62 -1.02 -15.09 -3.90
CA GLN A 62 -1.02 -13.92 -4.78
C GLN A 62 -2.42 -13.57 -5.29
N ASP A 63 -3.26 -14.56 -5.56
CA ASP A 63 -4.67 -14.40 -5.94
C ASP A 63 -5.49 -13.70 -4.86
N ALA A 64 -5.22 -14.00 -3.59
CA ALA A 64 -5.84 -13.29 -2.46
C ALA A 64 -5.35 -11.84 -2.36
N ILE A 65 -4.07 -11.57 -2.63
CA ILE A 65 -3.51 -10.22 -2.69
C ILE A 65 -4.20 -9.41 -3.80
N ASP A 66 -4.34 -9.99 -4.99
CA ASP A 66 -4.96 -9.33 -6.13
C ASP A 66 -6.45 -9.04 -5.88
N ALA A 67 -7.19 -9.99 -5.30
CA ALA A 67 -8.59 -9.79 -4.92
C ALA A 67 -8.78 -8.71 -3.84
N LEU A 68 -7.89 -8.66 -2.84
CA LEU A 68 -7.90 -7.62 -1.81
C LEU A 68 -7.52 -6.25 -2.38
N PHE A 69 -6.55 -6.21 -3.30
CA PHE A 69 -6.14 -4.99 -4.00
C PHE A 69 -7.29 -4.43 -4.83
N ASP A 70 -7.97 -5.27 -5.62
CA ASP A 70 -9.13 -4.87 -6.42
C ASP A 70 -10.25 -4.31 -5.55
N ARG A 71 -10.60 -5.02 -4.47
CA ARG A 71 -11.59 -4.55 -3.49
C ARG A 71 -11.20 -3.20 -2.87
N TYR A 72 -9.93 -3.01 -2.53
CA TYR A 72 -9.46 -1.75 -1.93
C TYR A 72 -9.54 -0.58 -2.92
N GLN A 73 -9.23 -0.82 -4.20
CA GLN A 73 -9.33 0.22 -5.23
C GLN A 73 -10.78 0.57 -5.56
N ASN A 74 -11.67 -0.43 -5.64
CA ASN A 74 -12.99 -0.25 -6.22
C ASN A 74 -14.11 -0.09 -5.18
N ASN A 75 -13.96 -0.67 -3.98
CA ASN A 75 -15.06 -0.78 -3.01
C ASN A 75 -14.80 -0.01 -1.71
N TYR A 76 -13.57 0.46 -1.47
CA TYR A 76 -13.22 1.13 -0.21
C TYR A 76 -13.65 2.61 -0.21
N GLY A 77 -14.78 2.89 0.45
CA GLY A 77 -15.43 4.21 0.51
C GLY A 77 -16.79 4.29 -0.20
N GLN A 78 -17.32 3.16 -0.68
CA GLN A 78 -18.62 3.07 -1.37
C GLN A 78 -19.80 2.74 -0.43
N ASP A 79 -19.80 3.24 0.80
CA ASP A 79 -21.01 3.18 1.62
C ASP A 79 -21.41 4.58 2.12
N PRO A 80 -22.25 5.27 1.33
CA PRO A 80 -23.29 6.12 1.87
C PRO A 80 -24.66 5.43 1.70
N GLN A 81 -24.79 4.11 1.96
CA GLN A 81 -26.10 3.48 2.12
C GLN A 81 -26.62 3.74 3.55
N GLY A 82 -26.72 5.04 3.88
CA GLY A 82 -27.22 5.55 5.15
C GLY A 82 -27.93 6.89 5.03
N ALA A 83 -28.26 7.34 3.80
CA ALA A 83 -29.28 8.38 3.62
C ALA A 83 -30.65 7.69 3.77
N MET A 84 -31.12 7.67 5.02
CA MET A 84 -32.43 7.16 5.41
C MET A 84 -33.53 7.77 4.54
N SER A 85 -34.44 6.90 4.12
CA SER A 85 -35.75 7.23 3.52
C SER A 85 -36.60 8.11 4.43
#